data_AF-A0A950KGA9-F1
#
_entry.id   AF-A0A950KGA9-F1
#
_cell.length_a   1.000
_cell.length_b   1.000
_cell.length_c   1.000
_cell.angle_alpha   90.00
_cell.angle_beta   90.00
_cell.angle_gamma   90.00
#
_symmetry.space_group_name_H-M   'P 1'
#
loop_
_entity.id
_entity.type
_entity.pdbx_description
1 polymer ?
#
loop_
_entity_poly.entity_id
_entity_poly.type
_entity_poly.pdbx_seq_one_letter_code
_entity_poly.pdbx_strand_id
1 'polypeptide(L)'
;MPGKPYQSKLNPYLQEIHRLRSQAPPVSYQEIARLLREKHGIVVSPNGIFSFVKARSRRRAVYTISPEFIANAPAPPESRPKVEQPEPVRPNESLSKPFFEPPTPKPRRKPKYHLSEDF
;
A
#
# COMPACT_ATOMS: atom_id res chain seq x y z
N MET A 1 -18.50 27.19 -0.63
CA MET A 1 -17.11 27.73 -0.69
C MET A 1 -16.22 26.69 -1.35
N PRO A 2 -15.50 27.00 -2.45
CA PRO A 2 -14.44 26.13 -2.93
C PRO A 2 -13.30 26.17 -1.90
N GLY A 3 -13.16 25.11 -1.11
CA GLY A 3 -12.09 25.00 -0.12
C GLY A 3 -10.72 24.93 -0.79
N LYS A 4 -9.68 25.46 -0.12
CA LYS A 4 -8.30 25.32 -0.59
C LYS A 4 -7.98 23.83 -0.78
N PRO A 5 -7.35 23.43 -1.91
CA PRO A 5 -7.01 22.03 -2.13
C PRO A 5 -6.09 21.55 -1.00
N TYR A 6 -6.30 20.31 -0.55
CA TYR A 6 -5.48 19.70 0.48
C TYR A 6 -4.00 19.72 0.07
N GLN A 7 -3.20 20.50 0.79
CA GLN A 7 -1.76 20.57 0.55
C GLN A 7 -1.08 19.45 1.34
N SER A 8 -0.39 18.56 0.62
CA SER A 8 0.37 17.49 1.27
C SER A 8 1.54 18.08 2.06
N LYS A 9 1.75 17.58 3.28
CA LYS A 9 2.93 17.89 4.12
C LYS A 9 4.26 17.56 3.43
N LEU A 10 4.25 16.76 2.37
CA LEU A 10 5.42 16.39 1.56
C LEU A 10 5.78 17.42 0.48
N ASN A 11 4.92 18.41 0.20
CA ASN A 11 5.17 19.41 -0.85
C ASN A 11 6.50 20.17 -0.68
N PRO A 12 6.89 20.65 0.52
CA PRO A 12 8.17 21.33 0.71
C PRO A 12 9.39 20.46 0.41
N TYR A 13 9.24 19.13 0.52
CA TYR A 13 10.32 18.15 0.40
C TYR A 13 10.35 17.46 -0.97
N LEU A 14 9.60 17.97 -1.94
CA LEU A 14 9.47 17.36 -3.27
C LEU A 14 10.82 17.18 -3.96
N GLN A 15 11.68 18.21 -3.93
CA GLN A 15 13.00 18.15 -4.55
C GLN A 15 13.90 17.10 -3.89
N GLU A 16 13.86 16.99 -2.56
CA GLU A 16 14.66 16.00 -1.84
C GLU A 16 14.18 14.57 -2.16
N ILE A 17 12.86 14.34 -2.14
CA ILE A 17 12.27 13.05 -2.52
C ILE A 17 12.63 12.69 -3.97
N HIS A 18 12.57 13.65 -4.88
CA HIS A 18 12.96 13.44 -6.28
C HIS A 18 14.44 13.06 -6.40
N ARG A 19 15.33 13.78 -5.70
CA ARG A 19 16.77 13.49 -5.68
C ARG A 19 17.04 12.06 -5.19
N LEU A 20 16.43 11.66 -4.06
CA LEU A 20 16.60 10.33 -3.48
C LEU A 20 16.06 9.21 -4.40
N ARG A 21 14.96 9.46 -5.12
CA ARG A 21 14.38 8.49 -6.07
C ARG A 21 15.10 8.42 -7.42
N SER A 22 15.89 9.44 -7.77
CA SER A 22 16.62 9.51 -9.04
C SER A 22 18.03 8.92 -8.96
N GLN A 23 18.49 8.54 -7.77
CA GLN A 23 19.78 7.86 -7.58
C GLN A 23 19.77 6.44 -8.18
N ALA A 24 20.95 5.93 -8.50
CA ALA A 24 21.16 4.55 -8.93
C ALA A 24 22.14 3.87 -7.94
N PRO A 25 21.67 2.95 -7.07
CA PRO A 25 20.29 2.44 -6.95
C PRO A 25 19.32 3.46 -6.33
N PRO A 26 18.00 3.40 -6.65
CA PRO A 26 17.01 4.30 -6.08
C PRO A 26 16.78 4.03 -4.58
N VAL A 27 16.70 5.09 -3.77
CA VAL A 27 16.41 4.96 -2.34
C VAL A 27 14.98 4.44 -2.14
N SER A 28 14.80 3.51 -1.20
CA SER A 28 13.50 2.90 -0.89
C SER A 28 12.55 3.89 -0.20
N TYR A 29 11.23 3.69 -0.32
CA TYR A 29 10.27 4.57 0.35
C TYR A 29 10.32 4.48 1.88
N GLN A 30 10.76 3.35 2.43
CA GLN A 30 10.98 3.20 3.86
C GLN A 30 12.15 4.07 4.33
N GLU A 31 13.25 4.05 3.57
CA GLU A 31 14.43 4.85 3.90
C GLU A 31 14.17 6.35 3.72
N ILE A 32 13.41 6.74 2.69
CA ILE A 32 12.96 8.14 2.54
C ILE A 32 12.12 8.57 3.75
N ALA A 33 11.20 7.72 4.24
CA ALA A 33 10.40 8.04 5.43
C ALA A 33 11.27 8.24 6.68
N ARG A 34 12.32 7.42 6.84
CA ARG A 34 13.31 7.55 7.91
C ARG A 34 14.07 8.87 7.80
N LEU A 35 14.63 9.17 6.63
CA LEU A 35 15.39 10.40 6.38
C LEU A 35 14.56 11.66 6.60
N LEU A 36 13.30 11.65 6.15
CA LEU A 36 12.38 12.77 6.36
C LEU A 36 12.06 12.98 7.85
N ARG A 37 11.95 11.91 8.62
CA ARG A 37 11.77 11.99 10.07
C ARG A 37 13.01 12.53 10.77
N GLU A 38 14.19 12.00 10.42
CA GLU A 38 15.45 12.38 11.06
C GLU A 38 15.84 13.84 10.75
N LYS A 39 15.67 14.29 9.51
CA LYS A 39 16.08 15.65 9.09
C LYS A 39 15.05 16.73 9.38
N HIS A 40 13.77 16.42 9.19
CA HIS A 40 12.69 17.41 9.18
C HIS A 40 11.63 17.16 10.26
N GLY A 41 11.77 16.10 11.06
CA GLY A 41 10.82 15.75 12.12
C GLY A 41 9.45 15.28 11.60
N ILE A 42 9.29 15.03 10.30
CA ILE A 42 8.00 14.67 9.72
C ILE A 42 7.77 13.15 9.77
N VAL A 43 6.62 12.75 10.30
CA VAL A 43 6.19 11.36 10.31
C VAL A 43 5.25 11.11 9.15
N VAL A 44 5.73 10.34 8.17
CA VAL A 44 4.97 9.95 6.97
C VAL A 44 5.11 8.45 6.72
N SER A 45 4.06 7.84 6.19
CA SER A 45 4.10 6.42 5.85
C SER A 45 4.80 6.21 4.49
N PRO A 46 5.50 5.08 4.29
CA PRO A 46 6.10 4.76 2.99
C PRO A 46 5.07 4.75 1.85
N ASN A 47 3.85 4.26 2.12
CA ASN A 47 2.75 4.26 1.16
C ASN A 47 2.26 5.68 0.82
N GLY A 48 2.30 6.59 1.79
CA GLY A 48 1.99 8.01 1.57
C GLY A 48 3.01 8.67 0.65
N ILE A 49 4.30 8.36 0.82
CA ILE A 49 5.36 8.83 -0.09
C ILE A 49 5.19 8.23 -1.48
N PHE A 50 4.94 6.92 -1.59
CA PHE A 50 4.66 6.27 -2.87
C PHE A 50 3.49 6.94 -3.60
N SER A 51 2.36 7.15 -2.92
CA SER A 51 1.18 7.79 -3.50
C SER A 51 1.47 9.23 -3.92
N PHE A 52 2.24 9.97 -3.10
CA PHE A 52 2.66 11.33 -3.40
C PHE A 52 3.52 11.41 -4.67
N VAL A 53 4.50 10.51 -4.79
CA VAL A 53 5.39 10.40 -5.95
C VAL A 53 4.59 9.94 -7.18
N LYS A 54 3.73 8.93 -7.05
CA LYS A 54 2.87 8.42 -8.12
C LYS A 54 1.96 9.51 -8.69
N ALA A 55 1.32 10.29 -7.83
CA ALA A 55 0.44 11.40 -8.24
C ALA A 55 1.18 12.52 -8.98
N ARG A 56 2.51 12.63 -8.82
CA ARG A 56 3.36 13.67 -9.43
C ARG A 56 4.26 13.15 -10.54
N SER A 57 4.33 11.82 -10.71
CA SER A 57 5.05 11.21 -11.82
C SER A 57 4.22 11.32 -13.10
N ARG A 58 4.87 11.68 -14.22
CA ARG A 58 4.26 11.52 -15.55
C ARG A 58 4.08 10.03 -15.83
N ARG A 59 3.00 9.66 -16.54
CA ARG A 59 2.81 8.27 -17.02
C ARG A 59 4.03 7.90 -17.85
N ARG A 60 4.75 6.85 -17.45
CA ARG A 60 5.82 6.28 -18.27
C ARG A 60 5.19 5.64 -19.50
N ALA A 61 5.83 5.80 -20.66
CA ALA A 61 5.48 5.01 -21.83
C ALA A 61 5.64 3.52 -21.47
N VAL A 62 4.57 2.75 -21.66
CA VAL A 62 4.61 1.30 -21.46
C VAL A 62 5.19 0.71 -22.73
N TYR A 63 6.40 0.15 -22.65
CA TYR A 63 6.94 -0.66 -23.73
C TYR A 63 6.20 -2.00 -23.71
N THR A 64 5.46 -2.28 -24.77
CA THR A 64 4.78 -3.56 -24.97
C THR A 64 5.66 -4.45 -25.84
N ILE A 65 5.75 -5.73 -25.51
CA ILE A 65 6.35 -6.73 -26.41
C ILE A 65 5.42 -6.85 -27.62
N SER A 66 5.96 -6.73 -28.84
CA SER A 66 5.15 -6.95 -30.05
C SER A 66 4.65 -8.40 -30.08
N PRO A 67 3.38 -8.64 -30.49
CA PRO A 67 2.82 -9.99 -30.61
C PRO A 67 3.67 -10.94 -31.45
N GLU A 68 4.43 -10.43 -32.42
CA GLU A 68 5.34 -11.23 -33.25
C GLU A 68 6.43 -11.92 -32.44
N PHE A 69 6.97 -11.26 -31.41
CA PHE A 69 7.95 -11.88 -30.52
C PHE A 69 7.34 -12.92 -29.59
N ILE A 70 6.04 -12.79 -29.28
CA ILE A 70 5.31 -13.77 -28.47
C ILE A 70 5.03 -15.02 -29.33
N ALA A 71 4.62 -14.82 -30.59
CA ALA A 71 4.37 -15.91 -31.53
C ALA A 71 5.63 -16.73 -31.85
N ASN A 72 6.80 -16.08 -31.85
CA ASN A 72 8.10 -16.71 -32.08
C ASN A 72 8.84 -17.12 -30.79
N ALA A 73 8.22 -16.95 -29.61
CA ALA A 73 8.86 -17.33 -28.36
C ALA A 73 9.01 -18.86 -28.30
N PRO A 74 10.19 -19.38 -27.90
CA PRO A 74 10.36 -20.82 -27.69
C PRO A 74 9.35 -21.27 -26.63
N ALA A 75 8.73 -22.43 -26.86
CA ALA A 75 7.78 -23.00 -25.92
C ALA A 75 8.40 -23.05 -24.51
N PRO A 76 7.64 -22.69 -23.45
CA PRO A 76 8.11 -22.87 -22.09
C PRO A 76 8.57 -24.32 -21.92
N PRO A 77 9.72 -24.58 -21.25
CA PRO A 77 10.15 -25.94 -21.00
C PRO A 77 9.01 -26.66 -20.28
N GLU A 78 8.47 -27.70 -20.94
CA GLU A 78 7.46 -28.57 -20.36
C GLU A 78 7.88 -28.96 -18.95
N SER A 79 6.94 -28.78 -18.04
CA SER A 79 7.04 -29.11 -16.63
C SER A 79 7.84 -30.39 -16.42
N ARG A 80 8.97 -30.25 -15.72
CA ARG A 80 9.70 -31.38 -15.15
C ARG A 80 8.70 -32.35 -14.50
N PRO A 81 8.89 -33.67 -14.62
CA PRO A 81 8.01 -34.65 -14.02
C PRO A 81 7.84 -34.32 -12.53
N LYS A 82 6.58 -34.26 -12.12
CA LYS A 82 6.16 -34.07 -10.73
C LYS A 82 6.78 -35.22 -9.93
N VAL A 83 7.88 -34.93 -9.23
CA VAL A 83 8.38 -35.83 -8.20
C VAL A 83 7.28 -35.92 -7.17
N GLU A 84 6.64 -37.08 -7.16
CA GLU A 84 5.66 -37.54 -6.20
C GLU A 84 6.32 -37.49 -4.82
N GLN A 85 6.12 -36.38 -4.11
CA GLN A 85 6.44 -36.33 -2.69
C GLN A 85 5.48 -37.30 -2.00
N PRO A 86 5.96 -38.27 -1.20
CA PRO A 86 5.08 -39.13 -0.42
C PRO A 86 4.26 -38.24 0.52
N GLU A 87 2.95 -38.46 0.51
CA GLU A 87 2.02 -37.73 1.35
C GLU A 87 2.44 -37.81 2.83
N PRO A 88 2.57 -36.67 3.54
CA PRO A 88 2.60 -36.72 4.99
C PRO A 88 1.18 -37.05 5.44
N VAL A 89 0.99 -38.28 5.91
CA VAL A 89 -0.21 -38.71 6.65
C VAL A 89 -0.45 -37.69 7.76
N ARG A 90 -1.45 -36.82 7.59
CA ARG A 90 -1.92 -35.95 8.65
C ARG A 90 -3.00 -36.70 9.43
N PRO A 91 -2.81 -36.94 10.75
CA PRO A 91 -3.92 -37.36 11.58
C PRO A 91 -5.01 -36.29 11.55
N ASN A 92 -6.24 -36.76 11.49
CA ASN A 92 -7.48 -35.99 11.41
C ASN A 92 -7.77 -35.24 12.72
N GLU A 93 -7.04 -34.17 13.02
CA GLU A 93 -7.48 -33.27 14.09
C GLU A 93 -8.54 -32.30 13.58
N SER A 94 -9.79 -32.66 13.91
CA SER A 94 -11.00 -31.85 13.85
C SER A 94 -10.77 -30.47 14.46
N LEU A 95 -10.43 -29.49 13.62
CA LEU A 95 -10.38 -28.09 14.00
C LEU A 95 -11.76 -27.45 13.78
N SER A 96 -12.64 -27.61 14.76
CA SER A 96 -13.79 -26.74 14.95
C SER A 96 -13.30 -25.31 15.14
N LYS A 97 -13.40 -24.48 14.09
CA LYS A 97 -13.18 -23.04 14.23
C LYS A 97 -14.28 -22.49 15.14
N PRO A 98 -13.97 -21.75 16.22
CA PRO A 98 -14.98 -20.92 16.87
C PRO A 98 -15.36 -19.83 15.87
N PHE A 99 -16.64 -19.79 15.54
CA PHE A 99 -17.28 -18.72 14.80
C PHE A 99 -17.01 -17.41 15.54
N PHE A 100 -16.12 -16.58 14.98
CA PHE A 100 -15.81 -15.27 15.55
C PHE A 100 -17.00 -14.36 15.21
N GLU A 101 -17.93 -14.21 16.13
CA GLU A 101 -18.99 -13.23 16.01
C GLU A 101 -18.38 -11.83 15.91
N PRO A 102 -18.69 -11.05 14.86
CA PRO A 102 -18.25 -9.67 14.79
C PRO A 102 -18.92 -8.89 15.93
N PRO A 103 -18.19 -8.04 16.69
CA PRO A 103 -18.81 -7.24 17.73
C PRO A 103 -19.84 -6.31 17.09
N THR A 104 -21.09 -6.42 17.54
CA THR A 104 -22.18 -5.54 17.11
C THR A 104 -21.84 -4.08 17.40
N PRO A 105 -22.16 -3.15 16.48
CA PRO A 105 -21.91 -1.73 16.72
C PRO A 105 -22.77 -1.24 17.88
N LYS A 106 -22.13 -0.82 18.98
CA LYS A 106 -22.81 -0.20 20.12
C LYS A 106 -23.58 1.05 19.66
N PRO A 107 -24.85 1.23 20.06
CA PRO A 107 -25.59 2.43 19.72
C PRO A 107 -24.91 3.66 20.35
N ARG A 108 -24.56 4.63 19.50
CA ARG A 108 -24.12 5.96 19.93
C ARG A 108 -25.24 6.60 20.77
N ARG A 109 -25.01 6.75 22.07
CA ARG A 109 -25.85 7.58 22.94
C ARG A 109 -25.79 9.01 22.41
N LYS A 110 -26.94 9.55 21.98
CA LYS A 110 -27.07 10.97 21.63
C LYS A 110 -26.80 11.80 22.89
N PRO A 111 -26.10 12.94 22.79
CA PRO A 111 -26.05 13.89 23.90
C PRO A 111 -27.46 14.41 24.17
N LYS A 112 -27.86 14.33 25.44
CA LYS A 112 -29.13 14.83 25.96
C LYS A 112 -28.94 16.31 26.23
N TYR A 113 -29.18 17.17 25.24
CA TYR A 113 -29.25 18.61 25.48
C TYR A 113 -30.32 18.86 26.52
N HIS A 114 -29.93 19.28 27.72
CA HIS A 114 -30.83 19.93 28.65
C HIS A 114 -30.93 21.37 28.15
N LEU A 115 -32.07 21.66 27.53
CA LEU A 115 -32.46 23.03 27.23
C LEU A 115 -32.86 23.63 28.58
N SER A 116 -31.88 24.20 29.27
CA SER A 116 -32.13 25.11 30.39
C SER A 116 -32.31 26.50 29.79
N GLU A 117 -33.55 26.90 29.58
CA GLU A 117 -33.89 28.31 29.40
C GLU A 117 -34.82 28.67 30.57
N ASP A 118 -34.18 28.96 31.71
CA ASP A 118 -34.68 29.95 32.66
C ASP A 118 -34.32 31.33 32.07
N PHE A 119 -35.33 32.12 31.72
CA PHE A 119 -35.53 33.52 32.16
C PHE A 119 -36.80 34.11 31.51
#